data_AF-A0A9D1CKI9-F1
#
_entry.id   AF-A0A9D1CKI9-F1
#
_cell.length_a   1.000
_cell.length_b   1.000
_cell.length_c   1.000
_cell.angle_alpha   90.00
_cell.angle_beta   90.00
_cell.angle_gamma   90.00
#
_symmetry.space_group_name_H-M   'P 1'
#
loop_
_entity.id
_entity.type
_entity.pdbx_description
1 polymer ?
#
loop_
_entity_poly.entity_id
_entity_poly.type
_entity_poly.pdbx_seq_one_letter_code
_entity_poly.pdbx_strand_id
1 'polypeptide(L)'
;FEEKQLKEYELIRNQYKKIGIIFDENNITFNPKVESCRMAFAKEIKKYPENYRYFLNRESITTSSGFTRNEVYNPKSPLYVDESSLFPTLEKTIEMIHQSGGVAFLAHTFAYSSNIANQLLDIINNYSLDGLECFYTTFTDEQSQYLTKICDDRKMFKSGGSDFHGNRKINHNLGIGHGNLKIDESIIGDWINDYLPNFNTRKNMI
;
A
#
# COMPACT_ATOMS: atom_id res chain seq x y z
N PHE A 1 2.42 -15.53 6.54
CA PHE A 1 1.18 -14.76 6.72
C PHE A 1 0.63 -14.91 8.14
N GLU A 2 0.26 -16.12 8.56
CA GLU A 2 -0.30 -16.38 9.91
C GLU A 2 0.55 -15.81 11.05
N GLU A 3 1.86 -16.06 11.06
CA GLU A 3 2.79 -15.53 12.07
C GLU A 3 2.75 -13.99 12.16
N LYS A 4 2.68 -13.30 11.02
CA LYS A 4 2.53 -11.83 10.98
C LYS A 4 1.22 -11.41 11.65
N GLN A 5 0.11 -12.10 11.36
CA GLN A 5 -1.20 -11.72 11.91
C GLN A 5 -1.26 -11.91 13.43
N LEU A 6 -0.58 -12.94 13.96
CA LEU A 6 -0.44 -13.14 15.41
C LEU A 6 0.42 -12.06 16.07
N LYS A 7 1.53 -11.65 15.44
CA LYS A 7 2.37 -10.54 15.92
C LYS A 7 1.62 -9.20 15.86
N GLU A 8 0.87 -8.96 14.79
CA GLU A 8 0.00 -7.79 14.63
C GLU A 8 -1.03 -7.70 15.78
N TYR A 9 -1.66 -8.83 16.13
CA TYR A 9 -2.56 -8.91 17.27
C TYR A 9 -1.88 -8.45 18.57
N GLU A 10 -0.68 -8.95 18.88
CA GLU A 10 0.04 -8.55 20.09
C GLU A 10 0.41 -7.06 20.09
N LEU A 11 0.81 -6.50 18.94
CA LEU A 11 1.12 -5.07 18.84
C LEU A 11 -0.11 -4.21 19.14
N ILE A 12 -1.25 -4.50 18.51
CA ILE A 12 -2.50 -3.75 18.74
C ILE A 12 -2.97 -3.91 20.18
N ARG A 13 -2.99 -5.15 20.68
CA ARG A 13 -3.38 -5.49 22.06
C ARG A 13 -2.57 -4.71 23.08
N ASN A 14 -1.24 -4.75 22.97
CA ASN A 14 -0.34 -4.10 23.92
C ASN A 14 -0.48 -2.59 23.89
N GLN A 15 -0.59 -2.00 22.69
CA GLN A 15 -0.80 -0.56 22.55
C GLN A 15 -2.15 -0.13 23.13
N TYR A 16 -3.22 -0.88 22.86
CA TYR A 16 -4.57 -0.55 23.33
C TYR A 16 -4.68 -0.65 24.86
N LYS A 17 -4.06 -1.67 25.47
CA LYS A 17 -3.91 -1.74 26.93
C LYS A 17 -3.14 -0.57 27.50
N LYS A 18 -2.00 -0.22 26.88
CA LYS A 18 -1.12 0.86 27.33
C LYS A 18 -1.84 2.22 27.39
N ILE A 19 -2.68 2.52 26.40
CA ILE A 19 -3.40 3.81 26.33
C ILE A 19 -4.78 3.78 27.02
N GLY A 20 -5.20 2.61 27.53
CA GLY A 20 -6.45 2.45 28.27
C GLY A 20 -7.70 2.33 27.38
N ILE A 21 -7.58 1.75 26.18
CA ILE A 21 -8.76 1.32 25.42
C ILE A 21 -9.47 0.21 26.19
N ILE A 22 -10.78 0.30 26.26
CA ILE A 22 -11.64 -0.70 26.89
C ILE A 22 -11.99 -1.75 25.84
N PHE A 23 -11.66 -3.01 26.09
CA PHE A 23 -12.04 -4.16 25.26
C PHE A 23 -11.94 -5.45 26.06
N ASP A 24 -12.73 -6.45 25.70
CA ASP A 24 -12.57 -7.82 26.18
C ASP A 24 -11.77 -8.63 25.17
N GLU A 25 -10.58 -9.10 25.58
CA GLU A 25 -9.70 -9.94 24.76
C GLU A 25 -10.38 -11.22 24.28
N ASN A 26 -11.29 -11.79 25.08
CA ASN A 26 -11.99 -13.03 24.72
C ASN A 26 -12.96 -12.83 23.54
N ASN A 27 -13.33 -11.58 23.25
CA ASN A 27 -14.18 -11.23 22.12
C ASN A 27 -13.38 -10.93 20.84
N ILE A 28 -12.05 -10.94 20.89
CA ILE A 28 -11.19 -10.71 19.72
C ILE A 28 -10.96 -12.02 18.97
N THR A 29 -11.95 -12.41 18.16
CA THR A 29 -11.91 -13.64 17.35
C THR A 29 -11.66 -13.33 15.89
N PHE A 30 -10.63 -13.95 15.31
CA PHE A 30 -10.29 -13.87 13.88
C PHE A 30 -9.53 -15.13 13.43
N ASN A 31 -9.51 -15.42 12.13
CA ASN A 31 -8.70 -16.50 11.57
C ASN A 31 -7.35 -15.97 11.03
N PRO A 32 -6.23 -16.13 11.75
CA PRO A 32 -4.94 -15.54 11.36
C PRO A 32 -4.39 -16.12 10.04
N LYS A 33 -4.93 -17.23 9.53
CA LYS A 33 -4.52 -17.81 8.25
C LYS A 33 -5.07 -17.06 7.04
N VAL A 34 -6.17 -16.30 7.20
CA VAL A 34 -6.89 -15.70 6.06
C VAL A 34 -7.25 -14.23 6.25
N GLU A 35 -7.17 -13.70 7.47
CA GLU A 35 -7.57 -12.32 7.75
C GLU A 35 -6.71 -11.64 8.83
N SER A 36 -6.86 -10.32 8.93
CA SER A 36 -6.23 -9.47 9.95
C SER A 36 -7.14 -9.32 11.17
N CYS A 37 -6.51 -9.19 12.35
CA CYS A 37 -7.20 -8.96 13.62
C CYS A 37 -7.81 -7.55 13.76
N ARG A 38 -7.42 -6.57 12.93
CA ARG A 38 -7.87 -5.17 13.04
C ARG A 38 -9.38 -5.04 13.08
N MET A 39 -10.10 -5.83 12.26
CA MET A 39 -11.56 -5.80 12.23
C MET A 39 -12.21 -6.43 13.46
N ALA A 40 -11.55 -7.40 14.10
CA ALA A 40 -12.02 -7.95 15.38
C ALA A 40 -11.88 -6.89 16.49
N PHE A 41 -10.74 -6.19 16.55
CA PHE A 41 -10.55 -5.04 17.44
C PHE A 41 -11.57 -3.93 17.18
N ALA A 42 -11.75 -3.49 15.94
CA ALA A 42 -12.74 -2.48 15.59
C ALA A 42 -14.15 -2.85 16.05
N LYS A 43 -14.55 -4.12 15.87
CA LYS A 43 -15.87 -4.62 16.30
C LYS A 43 -16.03 -4.63 17.81
N GLU A 44 -14.97 -4.87 18.56
CA GLU A 44 -15.01 -4.91 20.02
C GLU A 44 -14.97 -3.51 20.63
N ILE A 45 -13.98 -2.68 20.26
CA ILE A 45 -13.78 -1.37 20.90
C ILE A 45 -14.96 -0.42 20.68
N LYS A 46 -15.70 -0.56 19.56
CA LYS A 46 -16.88 0.26 19.28
C LYS A 46 -18.06 0.00 20.21
N LYS A 47 -18.06 -1.13 20.95
CA LYS A 47 -19.10 -1.47 21.92
C LYS A 47 -19.05 -0.57 23.16
N TYR A 48 -17.91 0.07 23.41
CA TYR A 48 -17.67 0.91 24.59
C TYR A 48 -17.66 2.40 24.17
N PRO A 49 -18.72 3.17 24.47
CA PRO A 49 -18.83 4.59 24.10
C PRO A 49 -17.66 5.48 24.57
N GLU A 50 -16.98 5.08 25.64
CA GLU A 50 -15.83 5.75 26.22
C GLU A 50 -14.63 5.75 25.28
N ASN A 51 -14.50 4.72 24.43
CA ASN A 51 -13.40 4.62 23.49
C ASN A 51 -13.47 5.67 22.38
N TYR A 52 -14.64 6.28 22.12
CA TYR A 52 -14.79 7.26 21.03
C TYR A 52 -13.94 8.52 21.23
N ARG A 53 -13.42 8.77 22.44
CA ARG A 53 -12.46 9.86 22.71
C ARG A 53 -11.09 9.65 22.05
N TYR A 54 -10.74 8.42 21.66
CA TYR A 54 -9.46 8.09 21.05
C TYR A 54 -9.47 8.14 19.52
N PHE A 55 -10.65 8.25 18.90
CA PHE A 55 -10.77 8.29 17.44
C PHE A 55 -10.56 9.71 16.94
N LEU A 56 -9.78 9.86 15.87
CA LEU A 56 -9.67 11.15 15.19
C LEU A 56 -10.98 11.53 14.50
N ASN A 57 -11.65 10.55 13.91
CA ASN A 57 -12.98 10.72 13.32
C ASN A 57 -13.85 9.50 13.67
N ARG A 58 -15.05 9.75 14.18
CA ARG A 58 -16.02 8.68 14.50
C ARG A 58 -16.42 7.87 13.28
N GLU A 59 -16.35 8.45 12.08
CA GLU A 59 -16.64 7.74 10.84
C GLU A 59 -15.55 6.73 10.47
N SER A 60 -14.32 6.87 10.98
CA SER A 60 -13.23 5.93 10.66
C SER A 60 -13.61 4.48 10.97
N ILE A 61 -14.35 4.23 12.05
CA ILE A 61 -14.72 2.86 12.46
C ILE A 61 -15.84 2.21 11.62
N THR A 62 -16.45 2.96 10.71
CA THR A 62 -17.57 2.46 9.87
C THR A 62 -17.12 1.47 8.81
N THR A 63 -15.85 1.56 8.38
CA THR A 63 -15.27 0.69 7.34
C THR A 63 -13.92 0.14 7.79
N SER A 64 -13.54 -1.02 7.24
CA SER A 64 -12.24 -1.63 7.52
C SER A 64 -11.07 -0.74 7.10
N SER A 65 -11.16 -0.16 5.90
CA SER A 65 -10.14 0.76 5.38
C SER A 65 -10.08 2.04 6.17
N GLY A 66 -11.22 2.62 6.56
CA GLY A 66 -11.28 3.81 7.42
C GLY A 66 -10.58 3.57 8.75
N PHE A 67 -10.89 2.47 9.43
CA PHE A 67 -10.30 2.16 10.73
C PHE A 67 -8.80 1.93 10.61
N THR A 68 -8.40 1.13 9.61
CA THR A 68 -7.00 0.80 9.40
C THR A 68 -6.18 2.03 9.01
N ARG A 69 -6.61 2.80 8.01
CA ARG A 69 -5.82 3.92 7.46
C ARG A 69 -5.84 5.16 8.32
N ASN A 70 -7.01 5.52 8.87
CA ASN A 70 -7.16 6.80 9.58
C ASN A 70 -6.81 6.69 11.06
N GLU A 71 -6.89 5.50 11.64
CA GLU A 71 -6.61 5.27 13.07
C GLU A 71 -5.33 4.45 13.24
N VAL A 72 -5.33 3.16 12.87
CA VAL A 72 -4.22 2.24 13.19
C VAL A 72 -2.89 2.64 12.53
N TYR A 73 -2.92 3.08 11.28
CA TYR A 73 -1.71 3.45 10.51
C TYR A 73 -1.33 4.93 10.61
N ASN A 74 -2.16 5.76 11.24
CA ASN A 74 -1.96 7.20 11.26
C ASN A 74 -1.25 7.63 12.55
N PRO A 75 0.02 8.09 12.51
CA PRO A 75 0.75 8.48 13.72
C PRO A 75 0.12 9.62 14.52
N LYS A 76 -0.84 10.35 13.95
CA LYS A 76 -1.61 11.39 14.66
C LYS A 76 -2.76 10.81 15.48
N SER A 77 -3.18 9.58 15.22
CA SER A 77 -4.28 8.95 15.96
C SER A 77 -3.77 8.40 17.29
N PRO A 78 -4.51 8.60 18.39
CA PRO A 78 -4.26 7.89 19.64
C PRO A 78 -4.27 6.35 19.48
N LEU A 79 -5.00 5.83 18.49
CA LEU A 79 -5.10 4.41 18.17
C LEU A 79 -3.98 3.90 17.26
N TYR A 80 -2.99 4.74 16.94
CA TYR A 80 -1.83 4.36 16.13
C TYR A 80 -1.07 3.19 16.74
N VAL A 81 -0.68 2.24 15.88
CA VAL A 81 0.16 1.11 16.23
C VAL A 81 1.35 1.08 15.28
N ASP A 82 2.57 1.16 15.83
CA ASP A 82 3.77 0.99 15.04
C ASP A 82 3.96 -0.49 14.68
N GLU A 83 3.68 -0.79 13.42
CA GLU A 83 3.80 -2.12 12.84
C GLU A 83 5.06 -2.28 11.98
N SER A 84 5.99 -1.31 11.99
CA SER A 84 7.21 -1.34 11.18
C SER A 84 8.02 -2.63 11.39
N SER A 85 8.04 -3.16 12.61
CA SER A 85 8.68 -4.43 12.96
C SER A 85 8.10 -5.68 12.25
N LEU A 86 6.91 -5.57 11.66
CA LEU A 86 6.27 -6.66 10.92
C LEU A 86 6.74 -6.75 9.45
N PHE A 87 7.47 -5.74 8.98
CA PHE A 87 7.86 -5.60 7.58
C PHE A 87 9.39 -5.43 7.47
N PRO A 88 9.99 -5.91 6.38
CA PRO A 88 11.36 -5.51 6.04
C PRO A 88 11.45 -3.99 5.83
N THR A 89 12.65 -3.44 6.01
CA THR A 89 12.92 -2.06 5.61
C THR A 89 12.74 -1.89 4.10
N LEU A 90 12.52 -0.65 3.64
CA LEU A 90 12.43 -0.38 2.21
C LEU A 90 13.68 -0.84 1.46
N GLU A 91 14.86 -0.53 1.99
CA GLU A 91 16.16 -0.99 1.44
C GLU A 91 16.21 -2.51 1.33
N LYS A 92 15.85 -3.24 2.40
CA LYS A 92 15.85 -4.71 2.39
C LYS A 92 14.86 -5.28 1.37
N THR A 93 13.71 -4.63 1.22
CA THR A 93 12.68 -5.04 0.26
C THR A 93 13.20 -4.92 -1.18
N ILE A 94 13.85 -3.80 -1.50
CA ILE A 94 14.47 -3.55 -2.81
C ILE A 94 15.59 -4.57 -3.07
N GLU A 95 16.47 -4.79 -2.09
CA GLU A 95 17.55 -5.77 -2.17
C GLU A 95 17.02 -7.18 -2.48
N MET A 96 15.94 -7.61 -1.80
CA MET A 96 15.31 -8.91 -2.02
C MET A 96 14.71 -9.06 -3.43
N ILE A 97 14.09 -7.99 -3.96
CA ILE A 97 13.57 -7.97 -5.34
C ILE A 97 14.73 -8.16 -6.32
N HIS A 98 15.80 -7.38 -6.17
CA HIS A 98 16.98 -7.45 -7.05
C HIS A 98 17.70 -8.78 -6.96
N GLN A 99 17.87 -9.35 -5.76
CA GLN A 99 18.46 -10.69 -5.56
C GLN A 99 17.64 -11.81 -6.21
N SER A 100 16.35 -11.57 -6.45
CA SER A 100 15.47 -12.48 -7.18
C SER A 100 15.50 -12.26 -8.70
N GLY A 101 16.33 -11.32 -9.19
CA GLY A 101 16.39 -10.92 -10.60
C GLY A 101 15.24 -10.02 -11.04
N GLY A 102 14.48 -9.47 -10.09
CA GLY A 102 13.35 -8.58 -10.35
C GLY A 102 13.75 -7.10 -10.44
N VAL A 103 12.75 -6.28 -10.76
CA VAL A 103 12.84 -4.82 -10.89
C VAL A 103 11.92 -4.19 -9.85
N ALA A 104 12.42 -3.24 -9.06
CA ALA A 104 11.74 -2.63 -7.93
C ALA A 104 11.02 -1.33 -8.31
N PHE A 105 9.68 -1.34 -8.19
CA PHE A 105 8.82 -0.20 -8.45
C PHE A 105 8.16 0.31 -7.19
N LEU A 106 8.10 1.64 -7.01
CA LEU A 106 7.26 2.24 -5.99
C LEU A 106 5.82 2.35 -6.51
N ALA A 107 4.91 1.58 -5.90
CA ALA A 107 3.51 1.50 -6.32
C ALA A 107 2.67 2.69 -5.83
N HIS A 108 1.65 3.05 -6.63
CA HIS A 108 0.51 3.95 -6.37
C HIS A 108 0.81 5.08 -5.38
N THR A 109 1.87 5.86 -5.64
CA THR A 109 2.47 6.82 -4.71
C THR A 109 1.49 7.84 -4.12
N PHE A 110 0.59 8.40 -4.94
CA PHE A 110 -0.43 9.35 -4.47
C PHE A 110 -1.53 8.73 -3.61
N ALA A 111 -1.61 7.40 -3.51
CA ALA A 111 -2.48 6.72 -2.55
C ALA A 111 -1.97 6.80 -1.11
N TYR A 112 -0.68 7.13 -0.90
CA TYR A 112 -0.10 7.37 0.42
C TYR A 112 -0.48 8.75 0.96
N SER A 113 -0.43 9.75 0.09
CA SER A 113 -0.73 11.15 0.38
C SER A 113 -0.93 11.91 -0.93
N SER A 114 -1.91 12.80 -0.99
CA SER A 114 -2.09 13.71 -2.13
C SER A 114 -0.91 14.68 -2.32
N ASN A 115 -0.10 14.88 -1.28
CA ASN A 115 1.05 15.79 -1.26
C ASN A 115 2.40 15.05 -1.17
N ILE A 116 2.47 13.81 -1.69
CA ILE A 116 3.66 12.95 -1.57
C ILE A 116 4.91 13.49 -2.30
N ALA A 117 4.79 14.52 -3.15
CA ALA A 117 5.83 15.00 -4.06
C ALA A 117 7.24 15.10 -3.44
N ASN A 118 7.39 15.79 -2.28
CA ASN A 118 8.70 15.95 -1.64
C ASN A 118 9.23 14.62 -1.07
N GLN A 119 8.37 13.87 -0.36
CA GLN A 119 8.73 12.58 0.21
C GLN A 119 9.10 11.56 -0.88
N LEU A 120 8.45 11.64 -2.04
CA LEU A 120 8.75 10.80 -3.19
C LEU A 120 10.17 11.07 -3.70
N LEU A 121 10.57 12.33 -3.86
CA LEU A 121 11.94 12.66 -4.30
C LEU A 121 12.97 12.20 -3.28
N ASP A 122 12.70 12.37 -1.98
CA ASP A 122 13.57 11.86 -0.92
C ASP A 122 13.71 10.34 -0.98
N ILE A 123 12.61 9.61 -1.19
CA ILE A 123 12.65 8.15 -1.36
C ILE A 123 13.50 7.78 -2.58
N ILE A 124 13.23 8.37 -3.74
CA ILE A 124 13.96 8.04 -4.98
C ILE A 124 15.46 8.37 -4.84
N ASN A 125 15.82 9.45 -4.13
CA ASN A 125 17.21 9.85 -3.96
C ASN A 125 17.99 8.91 -3.01
N ASN A 126 17.31 8.29 -2.04
CA ASN A 126 17.96 7.53 -0.97
C ASN A 126 17.85 6.01 -1.14
N TYR A 127 17.04 5.53 -2.09
CA TYR A 127 16.82 4.10 -2.31
C TYR A 127 16.95 3.74 -3.79
N SER A 128 17.56 2.59 -4.06
CA SER A 128 17.83 2.08 -5.42
C SER A 128 16.58 1.51 -6.11
N LEU A 129 15.53 2.33 -6.25
CA LEU A 129 14.34 1.97 -7.03
C LEU A 129 14.66 2.05 -8.53
N ASP A 130 14.13 1.11 -9.31
CA ASP A 130 14.27 1.13 -10.77
C ASP A 130 13.18 1.96 -11.44
N GLY A 131 12.00 2.06 -10.81
CA GLY A 131 10.85 2.71 -11.44
C GLY A 131 9.72 3.12 -10.49
N LEU A 132 8.72 3.76 -11.08
CA LEU A 132 7.49 4.23 -10.41
C LEU A 132 6.26 3.71 -11.13
N GLU A 133 5.19 3.42 -10.38
CA GLU A 133 3.85 3.26 -10.97
C GLU A 133 3.32 4.64 -11.36
N CYS A 134 3.36 4.94 -12.66
CA CYS A 134 2.95 6.23 -13.22
C CYS A 134 1.47 6.26 -13.59
N PHE A 135 0.86 5.09 -13.83
CA PHE A 135 -0.54 4.98 -14.23
C PHE A 135 -1.30 4.11 -13.24
N TYR A 136 -2.22 4.72 -12.51
CA TYR A 136 -3.00 4.04 -11.48
C TYR A 136 -4.47 4.45 -11.54
N THR A 137 -5.36 3.55 -11.14
CA THR A 137 -6.83 3.72 -11.21
C THR A 137 -7.34 5.05 -10.65
N THR A 138 -6.73 5.58 -9.59
CA THR A 138 -7.19 6.81 -8.92
C THR A 138 -6.35 8.04 -9.22
N PHE A 139 -5.32 7.93 -10.07
CA PHE A 139 -4.51 9.08 -10.43
C PHE A 139 -5.25 10.01 -11.38
N THR A 140 -5.06 11.31 -11.17
CA THR A 140 -5.38 12.33 -12.15
C THR A 140 -4.34 12.34 -13.27
N ASP A 141 -4.69 12.89 -14.44
CA ASP A 141 -3.76 13.03 -15.56
C ASP A 141 -2.51 13.83 -15.14
N GLU A 142 -2.69 14.87 -14.31
CA GLU A 142 -1.62 15.70 -13.76
C GLU A 142 -0.64 14.88 -12.89
N GLN A 143 -1.16 13.99 -12.03
CA GLN A 143 -0.34 13.09 -11.21
C GLN A 143 0.43 12.09 -12.07
N SER A 144 -0.21 11.50 -13.08
CA SER A 144 0.44 10.58 -14.02
C SER A 144 1.52 11.28 -14.84
N GLN A 145 1.26 12.48 -15.34
CA GLN A 145 2.25 13.29 -16.06
C GLN A 145 3.42 13.67 -15.16
N TYR A 146 3.16 14.04 -13.91
CA TYR A 146 4.20 14.35 -12.92
C TYR A 146 5.15 13.17 -12.69
N LEU A 147 4.61 11.97 -12.46
CA LEU A 147 5.43 10.77 -12.23
C LEU A 147 6.19 10.36 -13.50
N THR A 148 5.53 10.43 -14.66
CA THR A 148 6.15 10.15 -15.96
C THR A 148 7.35 11.07 -16.20
N LYS A 149 7.19 12.37 -15.91
CA LYS A 149 8.27 13.35 -16.03
C LYS A 149 9.43 13.05 -15.07
N ILE A 150 9.15 12.65 -13.83
CA ILE A 150 10.20 12.23 -12.89
C ILE A 150 10.97 11.03 -13.46
N CYS A 151 10.27 10.03 -13.98
CA CYS A 151 10.90 8.87 -14.59
C CYS A 151 11.79 9.25 -15.78
N ASP A 152 11.32 10.12 -16.67
CA ASP A 152 12.10 10.60 -17.82
C ASP A 152 13.34 11.39 -17.38
N ASP A 153 13.17 12.35 -16.47
CA ASP A 153 14.27 13.21 -16.00
C ASP A 153 15.35 12.40 -15.25
N ARG A 154 14.95 11.31 -14.58
CA ARG A 154 15.84 10.46 -13.75
C ARG A 154 16.24 9.14 -14.39
N LYS A 155 15.81 8.88 -15.64
CA LYS A 155 16.03 7.60 -16.35
C LYS A 155 15.53 6.39 -15.55
N MET A 156 14.38 6.54 -14.90
CA MET A 156 13.69 5.45 -14.21
C MET A 156 12.60 4.87 -15.10
N PHE A 157 12.24 3.63 -14.83
CA PHE A 157 11.18 2.92 -15.52
C PHE A 157 9.78 3.38 -15.07
N LYS A 158 8.82 3.20 -15.98
CA LYS A 158 7.41 3.55 -15.79
C LYS A 158 6.57 2.29 -15.77
N SER A 159 5.78 2.06 -14.72
CA SER A 159 4.78 0.99 -14.64
C SER A 159 3.36 1.53 -14.55
N GLY A 160 2.37 0.64 -14.68
CA GLY A 160 0.98 0.97 -14.45
C GLY A 160 0.14 -0.25 -14.11
N GLY A 161 -0.92 -0.04 -13.33
CA GLY A 161 -1.73 -1.12 -12.78
C GLY A 161 -3.12 -0.68 -12.32
N SER A 162 -4.09 -1.58 -12.52
CA SER A 162 -5.47 -1.35 -12.04
C SER A 162 -5.63 -1.61 -10.55
N ASP A 163 -4.76 -2.45 -9.97
CA ASP A 163 -4.84 -2.90 -8.58
C ASP A 163 -6.23 -3.48 -8.25
N PHE A 164 -6.71 -4.30 -9.18
CA PHE A 164 -8.01 -4.97 -9.15
C PHE A 164 -8.11 -5.93 -7.94
N HIS A 165 -9.18 -5.79 -7.17
CA HIS A 165 -9.44 -6.61 -5.98
C HIS A 165 -10.85 -7.25 -6.01
N GLY A 166 -11.42 -7.42 -7.21
CA GLY A 166 -12.80 -7.90 -7.36
C GLY A 166 -13.79 -6.99 -6.65
N ASN A 167 -14.77 -7.62 -5.98
CA ASN A 167 -15.85 -6.90 -5.31
C ASN A 167 -15.40 -6.06 -4.09
N ARG A 168 -14.13 -6.14 -3.68
CA ARG A 168 -13.59 -5.34 -2.56
C ARG A 168 -13.28 -3.89 -2.96
N LYS A 169 -12.97 -3.63 -4.23
CA LYS A 169 -12.74 -2.29 -4.77
C LYS A 169 -13.73 -2.02 -5.89
N ILE A 170 -14.84 -1.38 -5.55
CA ILE A 170 -15.85 -0.98 -6.51
C ILE A 170 -15.20 -0.06 -7.55
N ASN A 171 -15.56 -0.26 -8.81
CA ASN A 171 -15.08 0.47 -9.99
C ASN A 171 -13.59 0.33 -10.33
N HIS A 172 -12.76 -0.36 -9.55
CA HIS A 172 -11.42 -0.74 -10.02
C HIS A 172 -11.58 -1.95 -10.93
N ASN A 173 -11.75 -1.76 -12.23
CA ASN A 173 -11.92 -2.85 -13.20
C ASN A 173 -10.56 -3.36 -13.69
N LEU A 174 -10.44 -4.67 -13.91
CA LEU A 174 -9.19 -5.29 -14.35
C LEU A 174 -8.75 -4.70 -15.70
N GLY A 175 -7.54 -4.13 -15.75
CA GLY A 175 -6.95 -3.50 -16.94
C GLY A 175 -7.53 -2.12 -17.30
N ILE A 176 -8.70 -1.75 -16.80
CA ILE A 176 -9.43 -0.53 -17.19
C ILE A 176 -9.39 0.55 -16.08
N GLY A 177 -9.24 0.13 -14.81
CA GLY A 177 -9.37 1.03 -13.67
C GLY A 177 -10.76 1.67 -13.65
N HIS A 178 -10.83 2.99 -13.51
CA HIS A 178 -12.07 3.78 -13.56
C HIS A 178 -12.48 4.14 -15.01
N GLY A 179 -11.86 3.52 -16.02
CA GLY A 179 -11.97 3.92 -17.43
C GLY A 179 -10.84 4.84 -17.89
N ASN A 180 -9.96 5.24 -16.96
CA ASN A 180 -8.83 6.12 -17.20
C ASN A 180 -7.53 5.38 -17.56
N LEU A 181 -7.44 4.07 -17.31
CA LEU A 181 -6.23 3.32 -17.66
C LEU A 181 -6.20 3.02 -19.15
N LYS A 182 -5.38 3.79 -19.87
CA LYS A 182 -4.99 3.57 -21.27
C LYS A 182 -3.47 3.47 -21.33
N ILE A 183 -2.95 2.42 -20.72
CA ILE A 183 -1.51 2.23 -20.57
C ILE A 183 -0.99 1.64 -21.88
N ASP A 184 -0.18 2.40 -22.60
CA ASP A 184 0.44 1.95 -23.84
C ASP A 184 1.56 0.96 -23.54
N GLU A 185 1.68 -0.12 -24.33
CA GLU A 185 2.72 -1.13 -24.15
C GLU A 185 4.14 -0.56 -24.28
N SER A 186 4.31 0.57 -24.99
CA SER A 186 5.61 1.24 -25.11
C SER A 186 6.24 1.61 -23.77
N ILE A 187 5.46 1.76 -22.68
CA ILE A 187 6.03 2.14 -21.37
C ILE A 187 6.95 1.06 -20.78
N ILE A 188 6.79 -0.20 -21.20
CA ILE A 188 7.65 -1.31 -20.76
C ILE A 188 8.81 -1.57 -21.74
N GLY A 189 8.89 -0.84 -22.86
CA GLY A 189 9.93 -1.02 -23.87
C GLY A 189 11.35 -0.86 -23.29
N ASP A 190 11.54 0.17 -22.46
CA ASP A 190 12.82 0.43 -21.79
C ASP A 190 13.20 -0.69 -20.82
N TRP A 191 12.21 -1.27 -20.13
CA TRP A 191 12.45 -2.37 -19.20
C TRP A 191 13.01 -3.58 -19.94
N ILE A 192 12.39 -3.91 -21.07
CA ILE A 192 12.75 -5.08 -21.87
C ILE A 192 14.15 -4.92 -22.43
N ASN A 193 14.48 -3.74 -22.97
CA ASN A 193 15.80 -3.50 -23.54
C ASN A 193 16.92 -3.61 -22.49
N ASP A 194 16.69 -3.08 -21.29
CA ASP A 194 17.73 -2.97 -20.27
C ASP A 194 17.84 -4.25 -19.40
N TYR A 195 16.71 -4.87 -19.05
CA TYR A 195 16.66 -6.01 -18.11
C TYR A 195 16.43 -7.36 -18.79
N LEU A 196 15.92 -7.38 -20.02
CA LEU A 196 15.72 -8.61 -20.79
C LEU A 196 16.24 -8.45 -22.23
N PRO A 197 17.54 -8.15 -22.44
CA PRO A 197 18.08 -7.80 -23.76
C PRO A 197 17.94 -8.91 -24.81
N ASN A 198 17.68 -10.16 -24.38
CA ASN A 198 17.43 -11.32 -25.25
C ASN A 198 15.94 -11.60 -25.49
N PHE A 199 15.03 -10.81 -24.93
CA PHE A 199 13.58 -10.97 -25.09
C PHE A 199 13.13 -10.35 -26.41
N ASN A 200 12.92 -11.22 -27.39
CA ASN A 200 12.57 -10.81 -28.75
C ASN A 200 11.06 -10.53 -28.84
N THR A 201 10.67 -9.26 -28.68
CA THR A 201 9.27 -8.78 -28.72
C THR A 201 8.53 -9.16 -30.02
N ARG A 202 9.24 -9.41 -31.12
CA ARG A 202 8.63 -9.78 -32.41
C ARG A 202 8.32 -11.28 -32.57
N LYS A 203 8.83 -12.16 -31.72
CA LYS A 203 8.64 -13.62 -31.86
C LYS A 203 7.51 -14.19 -31.02
N ASN A 204 7.00 -13.45 -30.04
CA ASN A 204 6.01 -13.93 -29.07
C ASN A 204 4.64 -13.24 -29.16
N MET A 205 4.42 -12.38 -30.16
CA MET A 205 3.07 -11.95 -30.55
C MET A 205 2.45 -13.04 -31.43
N ILE A 206 1.82 -14.02 -30.80
CA ILE A 206 0.89 -14.98 -31.44
C ILE A 206 -0.53 -14.55 -31.08
#